data_AF-A0A2Z6MPZ9-F1
#
_entry.id   AF-A0A2Z6MPZ9-F1
#
_cell.length_a   1.000
_cell.length_b   1.000
_cell.length_c   1.000
_cell.angle_alpha   90.00
_cell.angle_beta   90.00
_cell.angle_gamma   90.00
#
_symmetry.space_group_name_H-M   'P 1'
#
loop_
_entity.id
_entity.type
_entity.pdbx_description
1 polymer ?
#
loop_
_entity_poly.entity_id
_entity_poly.type
_entity_poly.pdbx_seq_one_letter_code
_entity_poly.pdbx_strand_id
1 'polypeptide(L)'
;MDSIMNKLRNLDAYPKINEDFYSRTLSGGVITLASSILMLLLFFSELLQFDVTFPALACSILSLDAMDISGEQHLDVKHDIIKKRIDSHGNVIETRQDGIGSPKIEKPLQKHGGRLEHNETYCGSCYGAESSDEECCNSCEEVREAYRKKGWALSNPDVIDQCKREGFLERIKEEEGEGCNVYGFLEVNKVAGNFHFAPGKSFQQSGVHVHDLLSFQKESFNTSATLGLEGTKGGEMGIKYVKWGGESGGACGV
;
A
#
# COMPACT_ATOMS: atom_id res chain seq x y z
N MET A 1 36.21 -13.16 -6.04
CA MET A 1 35.23 -13.71 -7.01
C MET A 1 35.21 -15.24 -7.00
N ASP A 2 36.31 -15.90 -6.63
CA ASP A 2 36.45 -17.37 -6.71
C ASP A 2 35.55 -18.16 -5.76
N SER A 3 35.22 -17.61 -4.59
CA SER A 3 34.34 -18.25 -3.60
C SER A 3 32.87 -18.34 -4.07
N ILE A 4 32.38 -17.31 -4.76
CA ILE A 4 31.02 -17.27 -5.32
C ILE A 4 30.93 -18.22 -6.52
N MET A 5 31.97 -18.24 -7.35
CA MET A 5 32.06 -19.10 -8.52
C MET A 5 32.08 -20.60 -8.16
N ASN A 6 32.68 -20.95 -7.01
CA ASN A 6 32.65 -22.33 -6.50
C ASN A 6 31.28 -22.75 -5.95
N LYS A 7 30.47 -21.82 -5.41
CA LYS A 7 29.10 -22.11 -4.97
C LYS A 7 28.13 -22.27 -6.14
N LEU A 8 28.29 -21.48 -7.20
CA LEU A 8 27.49 -21.58 -8.43
C LEU A 8 27.73 -22.90 -9.18
N ARG A 9 28.94 -23.46 -9.10
CA ARG A 9 29.29 -24.76 -9.73
C ARG A 9 28.56 -25.97 -9.16
N ASN A 10 27.93 -25.84 -7.98
CA ASN A 10 27.14 -26.91 -7.36
C ASN A 10 25.63 -26.85 -7.73
N LEU A 11 25.18 -25.83 -8.47
CA LEU A 11 23.79 -25.70 -8.94
C LEU A 11 23.59 -26.22 -10.38
N ASP A 12 24.65 -26.72 -11.01
CA ASP A 12 24.64 -27.20 -12.39
C ASP A 12 24.09 -28.63 -12.44
N ALA A 13 22.77 -28.77 -12.66
CA ALA A 13 22.04 -30.04 -12.65
C ALA A 13 22.22 -30.89 -13.93
N TYR A 14 23.01 -30.41 -14.90
CA TYR A 14 23.24 -31.10 -16.17
C TYR A 14 24.66 -31.68 -16.25
N PRO A 15 24.83 -32.91 -16.79
CA PRO A 15 26.14 -33.50 -17.00
C PRO A 15 26.96 -32.65 -17.99
N LYS A 16 28.19 -32.29 -17.60
CA LYS A 16 29.11 -31.52 -18.46
C LYS A 16 29.44 -32.30 -19.73
N ILE A 17 28.96 -31.80 -20.85
CA ILE A 17 29.27 -32.29 -22.19
C ILE A 17 30.76 -32.08 -22.47
N ASN A 18 31.41 -33.03 -23.16
CA ASN A 18 32.83 -32.94 -23.51
C ASN A 18 33.10 -31.66 -24.34
N GLU A 19 34.19 -30.96 -24.04
CA GLU A 19 34.56 -29.66 -24.65
C GLU A 19 34.72 -29.74 -26.19
N ASP A 20 34.89 -30.94 -26.76
CA ASP A 20 35.04 -31.19 -28.20
C ASP A 20 33.75 -30.97 -29.02
N PHE A 21 32.60 -30.85 -28.35
CA PHE A 21 31.29 -30.66 -29.00
C PHE A 21 30.81 -29.20 -28.99
N TYR A 22 31.61 -28.25 -28.43
CA TYR A 22 31.25 -26.84 -28.35
C TYR A 22 32.35 -25.93 -28.89
N SER A 23 32.10 -25.26 -30.02
CA SER A 23 32.98 -24.18 -30.48
C SER A 23 32.59 -22.87 -29.79
N ARG A 24 33.46 -22.32 -28.94
CA ARG A 24 33.25 -20.98 -28.36
C ARG A 24 33.27 -19.93 -29.48
N THR A 25 32.12 -19.33 -29.78
CA THR A 25 32.02 -18.26 -30.77
C THR A 25 31.96 -16.90 -30.09
N LEU A 26 32.75 -15.95 -30.59
CA LEU A 26 32.73 -14.55 -30.11
C LEU A 26 31.33 -13.93 -30.30
N SER A 27 30.64 -14.30 -31.39
CA SER A 27 29.28 -13.89 -31.70
C SER A 27 28.27 -14.36 -30.66
N GLY A 28 28.35 -15.61 -30.19
CA GLY A 28 27.47 -16.12 -29.13
C GLY A 28 27.61 -15.36 -27.82
N GLY A 29 28.85 -15.00 -27.44
CA GLY A 29 29.11 -14.16 -26.26
C GLY A 29 28.51 -12.75 -26.39
N VAL A 30 28.68 -12.12 -27.56
CA VAL A 30 28.10 -10.80 -27.84
C VAL A 30 26.57 -10.83 -27.79
N ILE A 31 25.94 -11.86 -28.37
CA ILE A 31 24.47 -12.01 -28.36
C ILE A 31 23.95 -12.18 -26.94
N THR A 32 24.57 -13.03 -26.13
CA THR A 32 24.15 -13.24 -24.73
C THR A 32 24.29 -11.97 -23.89
N LEU A 33 25.35 -11.18 -24.09
CA LEU A 33 25.52 -9.91 -23.39
C LEU A 33 24.47 -8.88 -23.85
N ALA A 34 24.25 -8.76 -25.15
CA ALA A 34 23.26 -7.83 -25.70
C ALA A 34 21.83 -8.20 -25.25
N SER A 35 21.46 -9.48 -25.27
CA SER A 35 20.15 -9.94 -24.81
C SER A 35 19.97 -9.77 -23.31
N SER A 36 21.02 -10.03 -22.51
CA SER A 36 20.98 -9.81 -21.06
C SER A 36 20.80 -8.32 -20.71
N ILE A 37 21.52 -7.43 -21.41
CA ILE A 37 21.36 -5.97 -21.26
C ILE A 37 19.95 -5.55 -21.65
N LEU A 38 19.43 -6.05 -22.78
CA LEU A 38 18.07 -5.74 -23.22
C LEU A 38 17.02 -6.23 -22.23
N MET A 39 17.15 -7.46 -21.72
CA MET A 39 16.23 -8.00 -20.71
C MET A 39 16.27 -7.20 -19.41
N LEU A 40 17.46 -6.77 -18.96
CA LEU A 40 17.58 -5.88 -17.80
C LEU A 40 16.93 -4.51 -18.05
N LEU A 41 17.15 -3.91 -19.22
CA LEU A 41 16.52 -2.63 -19.59
C LEU A 41 14.99 -2.75 -19.65
N LEU A 42 14.48 -3.84 -20.23
CA LEU A 42 13.05 -4.12 -20.27
C LEU A 42 12.49 -4.30 -18.86
N PHE A 43 13.17 -5.06 -18.00
CA PHE A 43 12.79 -5.23 -16.59
C PHE A 43 12.71 -3.90 -15.83
N PHE A 44 13.72 -3.03 -15.95
CA PHE A 44 13.67 -1.71 -15.31
C PHE A 44 12.64 -0.77 -15.95
N SER A 45 12.30 -0.94 -17.23
CA SER A 45 11.24 -0.17 -17.89
C SER A 45 9.82 -0.58 -17.49
N GLU A 46 9.66 -1.76 -16.89
CA GLU A 46 8.37 -2.28 -16.41
C GLU A 46 7.99 -1.75 -15.02
N LEU A 47 8.92 -1.10 -14.30
CA LEU A 47 8.64 -0.52 -13.00
C LEU A 47 7.96 0.85 -13.15
N LEU A 48 6.69 0.93 -12.76
CA LEU A 48 5.95 2.17 -12.66
C LEU A 48 6.40 2.95 -11.43
N GLN A 49 7.31 3.92 -11.57
CA GLN A 49 7.61 4.84 -10.47
C GLN A 49 6.71 6.08 -10.54
N PHE A 50 6.12 6.43 -9.40
CA PHE A 50 5.34 7.67 -9.24
C PHE A 50 5.85 8.48 -8.04
N ASP A 51 5.69 9.79 -8.14
CA ASP A 51 5.99 10.76 -7.08
C ASP A 51 4.89 11.83 -7.13
N VAL A 52 4.01 11.84 -6.14
CA VAL A 52 2.81 12.68 -6.10
C VAL A 52 2.69 13.33 -4.74
N THR A 53 2.51 14.64 -4.72
CA THR A 53 2.38 15.43 -3.47
C THR A 53 0.99 16.02 -3.33
N PHE A 54 0.35 15.76 -2.19
CA PHE A 54 -0.94 16.28 -1.76
C PHE A 54 -0.74 17.24 -0.58
N PRO A 55 -0.65 18.57 -0.79
CA PRO A 55 -0.33 19.53 0.26
C PRO A 55 -1.43 19.74 1.32
N ALA A 56 -2.66 19.30 1.05
CA ALA A 56 -3.82 19.51 1.92
C ALA A 56 -4.52 18.20 2.32
N LEU A 57 -3.80 17.07 2.25
CA LEU A 57 -4.32 15.74 2.56
C LEU A 57 -3.37 14.97 3.48
N ALA A 58 -3.89 14.56 4.62
CA ALA A 58 -3.18 13.80 5.64
C ALA A 58 -2.71 12.42 5.13
N CYS A 59 -1.48 12.02 5.45
CA CYS A 59 -0.92 10.73 5.02
C CYS A 59 -1.67 9.53 5.59
N SER A 60 -2.19 9.66 6.81
CA SER A 60 -2.91 8.58 7.51
C SER A 60 -4.22 8.16 6.81
N ILE A 61 -4.84 9.06 6.05
CA ILE A 61 -6.10 8.79 5.34
C ILE A 61 -5.92 8.56 3.84
N LEU A 62 -4.77 8.90 3.27
CA LEU A 62 -4.51 8.74 1.84
C LEU A 62 -4.34 7.26 1.48
N SER A 63 -5.19 6.73 0.60
CA SER A 63 -5.06 5.41 -0.01
C SER A 63 -4.72 5.51 -1.49
N LEU A 64 -4.04 4.48 -2.00
CA LEU A 64 -3.89 4.21 -3.43
C LEU A 64 -4.63 2.92 -3.74
N ASP A 65 -5.52 2.98 -4.72
CA ASP A 65 -6.18 1.81 -5.25
C ASP A 65 -5.84 1.68 -6.74
N ALA A 66 -5.71 0.44 -7.21
CA ALA A 66 -5.56 0.12 -8.61
C ALA A 66 -6.53 -1.00 -9.00
N MET A 67 -7.17 -0.82 -10.16
CA MET A 67 -8.12 -1.78 -10.71
C MET A 67 -7.86 -1.98 -12.20
N ASP A 68 -7.78 -3.25 -12.61
CA ASP A 68 -7.65 -3.63 -14.00
C ASP A 68 -9.00 -4.03 -14.65
N ILE A 69 -9.04 -4.15 -15.98
CA ILE A 69 -10.26 -4.59 -16.70
C ILE A 69 -10.71 -6.02 -16.36
N SER A 70 -9.82 -6.84 -15.80
CA SER A 70 -10.13 -8.20 -15.36
C SER A 70 -10.87 -8.19 -14.01
N GLY A 71 -10.91 -7.03 -13.35
CA GLY A 71 -11.42 -6.90 -11.99
C GLY A 71 -10.43 -7.35 -10.92
N GLU A 72 -9.17 -7.60 -11.28
CA GLU A 72 -8.09 -7.80 -10.33
C GLU A 72 -7.79 -6.47 -9.66
N GLN A 73 -7.78 -6.49 -8.32
CA GLN A 73 -7.61 -5.31 -7.50
C GLN A 73 -6.42 -5.47 -6.59
N HIS A 74 -5.54 -4.48 -6.62
CA HIS A 74 -4.46 -4.34 -5.65
C HIS A 74 -4.86 -3.25 -4.66
N LEU A 75 -5.57 -3.63 -3.61
CA LEU A 75 -6.00 -2.73 -2.54
C LEU A 75 -4.84 -2.48 -1.57
N ASP A 76 -4.54 -1.22 -1.26
CA ASP A 76 -3.56 -0.82 -0.24
C ASP A 76 -2.16 -1.44 -0.48
N VAL A 77 -1.59 -1.21 -1.67
CA VAL A 77 -0.29 -1.77 -2.09
C VAL A 77 0.85 -1.21 -1.23
N LYS A 78 1.06 -1.81 -0.06
CA LYS A 78 1.99 -1.29 0.95
C LYS A 78 3.45 -1.60 0.66
N HIS A 79 3.73 -2.65 -0.12
CA HIS A 79 5.07 -3.25 -0.11
C HIS A 79 6.16 -2.38 -0.73
N ASP A 80 5.80 -1.39 -1.55
CA ASP A 80 6.77 -0.57 -2.29
C ASP A 80 6.37 0.91 -2.41
N ILE A 81 5.42 1.34 -1.56
CA ILE A 81 4.92 2.71 -1.51
C ILE A 81 5.32 3.32 -0.19
N ILE A 82 6.01 4.46 -0.25
CA ILE A 82 6.45 5.20 0.92
C ILE A 82 5.67 6.52 0.99
N LYS A 83 5.12 6.80 2.17
CA LYS A 83 4.39 8.03 2.47
C LYS A 83 5.23 8.93 3.38
N LYS A 84 5.49 10.14 2.91
CA LYS A 84 6.21 11.19 3.64
C LYS A 84 5.20 12.24 4.08
N ARG A 85 5.10 12.43 5.39
CA ARG A 85 4.32 13.53 5.99
C ARG A 85 5.05 14.83 5.73
N ILE A 86 4.36 15.81 5.15
CA ILE A 86 4.91 17.13 4.81
C ILE A 86 4.19 18.23 5.58
N ASP A 87 4.93 19.25 5.99
CA ASP A 87 4.35 20.45 6.59
C ASP A 87 3.62 21.31 5.54
N SER A 88 2.95 22.36 6.00
CA SER A 88 2.27 23.35 5.15
C SER A 88 3.20 24.10 4.19
N HIS A 89 4.52 24.02 4.38
CA HIS A 89 5.55 24.64 3.54
C HIS A 89 6.20 23.63 2.57
N GLY A 90 5.80 22.35 2.61
CA GLY A 90 6.34 21.28 1.78
C GLY A 90 7.61 20.61 2.31
N ASN A 91 8.03 20.87 3.55
CA ASN A 91 9.17 20.19 4.17
C ASN A 91 8.73 18.85 4.76
N VAL A 92 9.60 17.84 4.68
CA VAL A 92 9.33 16.51 5.23
C VAL A 92 9.45 16.54 6.76
N ILE A 93 8.36 16.20 7.45
CA ILE A 93 8.31 16.09 8.92
C ILE A 93 8.71 14.67 9.36
N GLU A 94 8.15 13.65 8.70
CA GLU A 94 8.35 12.24 9.06
C GLU A 94 8.26 11.36 7.80
N THR A 95 9.17 10.39 7.66
CA THR A 95 9.08 9.34 6.63
C THR A 95 8.63 8.07 7.33
N ARG A 96 7.37 7.64 7.14
CA ARG A 96 6.89 6.35 7.67
C ARG A 96 6.96 5.29 6.58
N GLN A 97 7.56 4.16 6.93
CA GLN A 97 7.14 2.87 6.37
C GLN A 97 5.95 2.41 7.22
N ASP A 98 4.86 1.93 6.61
CA ASP A 98 3.60 1.54 7.27
C ASP A 98 3.78 0.30 8.18
N GLY A 99 4.56 0.44 9.26
CA GLY A 99 4.78 -0.55 10.31
C GLY A 99 4.25 -0.02 11.64
N ILE A 100 3.09 -0.54 12.06
CA ILE A 100 2.43 -0.19 13.32
C ILE A 100 3.25 -0.75 14.49
N GLY A 101 3.77 0.14 15.32
CA GLY A 101 4.08 -0.13 16.72
C GLY A 101 3.03 0.56 17.58
N SER A 102 2.11 -0.21 18.16
CA SER A 102 1.20 0.31 19.19
C SER A 102 2.04 0.70 20.43
N PRO A 103 1.76 1.83 21.11
CA PRO A 103 2.37 2.12 22.40
C PRO A 103 2.08 0.96 23.37
N LYS A 104 3.12 0.43 24.02
CA LYS A 104 3.02 -0.69 24.97
C LYS A 104 2.30 -0.22 26.23
N ILE A 105 1.10 -0.74 26.48
CA ILE A 105 0.40 -0.60 27.76
C ILE A 105 0.47 -1.95 28.47
N GLU A 106 0.67 -1.93 29.79
CA GLU A 106 1.00 -3.12 30.56
C GLU A 106 -0.16 -4.11 30.74
N LYS A 107 -1.44 -3.73 30.47
CA LYS A 107 -2.63 -4.63 30.65
C LYS A 107 -3.85 -4.30 29.75
N PRO A 108 -3.81 -4.54 28.42
CA PRO A 108 -4.95 -4.32 27.54
C PRO A 108 -6.13 -5.27 27.81
N LEU A 109 -7.34 -4.87 27.38
CA LEU A 109 -8.58 -5.66 27.52
C LEU A 109 -8.64 -6.77 26.47
N GLN A 110 -8.92 -7.99 26.90
CA GLN A 110 -9.01 -9.16 26.03
C GLN A 110 -10.44 -9.42 25.54
N LYS A 111 -10.55 -10.12 24.40
CA LYS A 111 -11.83 -10.55 23.78
C LYS A 111 -12.79 -11.24 24.75
N HIS A 112 -12.28 -12.00 25.72
CA HIS A 112 -13.10 -12.75 26.69
C HIS A 112 -13.53 -11.96 27.95
N GLY A 113 -13.22 -10.66 28.04
CA GLY A 113 -13.68 -9.81 29.17
C GLY A 113 -12.77 -9.79 30.40
N GLY A 114 -11.46 -9.91 30.20
CA GLY A 114 -10.42 -9.81 31.25
C GLY A 114 -9.26 -8.89 30.85
N ARG A 115 -8.41 -8.51 31.82
CA ARG A 115 -7.16 -7.78 31.54
C ARG A 115 -6.04 -8.78 31.25
N LEU A 116 -5.10 -8.40 30.37
CA LEU A 116 -3.92 -9.22 30.06
C LEU A 116 -3.17 -9.61 31.33
N GLU A 117 -3.03 -10.92 31.56
CA GLU A 117 -2.19 -11.47 32.63
C GLU A 117 -0.75 -11.67 32.16
N HIS A 118 0.19 -11.83 33.11
CA HIS A 118 1.63 -11.70 32.87
C HIS A 118 2.26 -12.76 31.93
N ASN A 119 1.47 -13.72 31.42
CA ASN A 119 1.88 -14.80 30.52
C ASN A 119 0.85 -15.09 29.40
N GLU A 120 -0.12 -14.20 29.18
CA GLU A 120 -1.12 -14.38 28.12
C GLU A 120 -0.74 -13.61 26.86
N THR A 121 -1.01 -14.20 25.70
CA THR A 121 -0.89 -13.50 24.42
C THR A 121 -2.09 -12.58 24.25
N TYR A 122 -1.84 -11.31 23.96
CA TYR A 122 -2.91 -10.37 23.72
C TYR A 122 -3.77 -10.79 22.51
N CYS A 123 -5.07 -10.89 22.73
CA CYS A 123 -6.09 -11.11 21.70
C CYS A 123 -7.21 -10.07 21.88
N GLY A 124 -7.22 -9.05 21.02
CA GLY A 124 -8.27 -8.04 21.00
C GLY A 124 -9.53 -8.52 20.27
N SER A 125 -10.68 -7.93 20.60
CA SER A 125 -11.95 -8.21 19.91
C SER A 125 -12.03 -7.44 18.59
N CYS A 126 -12.62 -8.06 17.57
CA CYS A 126 -13.03 -7.41 16.33
C CYS A 126 -14.49 -6.92 16.39
N TYR A 127 -15.08 -6.76 17.59
CA TYR A 127 -16.40 -6.17 17.81
C TYR A 127 -17.54 -6.84 17.01
N GLY A 128 -17.48 -8.16 16.83
CA GLY A 128 -18.47 -8.94 16.09
C GLY A 128 -18.18 -9.08 14.60
N ALA A 129 -17.09 -8.49 14.11
CA ALA A 129 -16.64 -8.64 12.73
C ALA A 129 -15.72 -9.85 12.51
N GLU A 130 -15.49 -10.67 13.53
CA GLU A 130 -14.71 -11.89 13.43
C GLU A 130 -15.29 -12.87 12.38
N SER A 131 -14.40 -13.52 11.63
CA SER A 131 -14.73 -14.58 10.68
C SER A 131 -14.74 -15.96 11.36
N SER A 132 -13.95 -16.12 12.43
CA SER A 132 -13.89 -17.31 13.28
C SER A 132 -13.74 -16.92 14.75
N ASP A 133 -14.05 -17.85 15.65
CA ASP A 133 -13.91 -17.61 17.10
C ASP A 133 -12.45 -17.39 17.53
N GLU A 134 -11.49 -17.84 16.72
CA GLU A 134 -10.04 -17.70 16.95
C GLU A 134 -9.45 -16.40 16.36
N GLU A 135 -10.19 -15.66 15.51
CA GLU A 135 -9.70 -14.40 14.95
C GLU A 135 -9.63 -13.32 16.06
N CYS A 136 -8.46 -12.67 16.14
CA CYS A 136 -8.17 -11.58 17.07
C CYS A 136 -7.82 -10.33 16.27
N CYS A 137 -8.32 -9.17 16.69
CA CYS A 137 -7.93 -7.90 16.13
C CYS A 137 -7.06 -7.15 17.13
N ASN A 138 -5.78 -7.08 16.84
CA ASN A 138 -4.76 -6.54 17.72
C ASN A 138 -4.31 -5.14 17.36
N SER A 139 -4.83 -4.54 16.29
CA SER A 139 -4.56 -3.14 15.93
C SER A 139 -5.83 -2.45 15.42
N CYS A 140 -5.86 -1.12 15.38
CA CYS A 140 -7.00 -0.40 14.82
C CYS A 140 -7.21 -0.77 13.33
N GLU A 141 -6.11 -0.95 12.59
CA GLU A 141 -6.17 -1.39 11.20
C GLU A 141 -6.75 -2.79 11.04
N GLU A 142 -6.42 -3.74 11.93
CA GLU A 142 -7.02 -5.09 11.91
C GLU A 142 -8.53 -5.05 12.17
N VAL A 143 -9.01 -4.22 13.11
CA VAL A 143 -10.45 -4.05 13.35
C VAL A 143 -11.14 -3.49 12.11
N ARG A 144 -10.55 -2.46 11.48
CA ARG A 144 -11.05 -1.86 10.24
C ARG A 144 -11.10 -2.87 9.10
N GLU A 145 -10.07 -3.70 8.98
CA GLU A 145 -10.02 -4.76 7.98
C GLU A 145 -11.09 -5.84 8.22
N ALA A 146 -11.33 -6.25 9.46
CA ALA A 146 -12.41 -7.18 9.80
C ALA A 146 -13.79 -6.60 9.44
N TYR A 147 -14.04 -5.34 9.80
CA TYR A 147 -15.27 -4.62 9.44
C TYR A 147 -15.45 -4.56 7.93
N ARG A 148 -14.37 -4.26 7.22
CA ARG A 148 -14.33 -4.22 5.76
C ARG A 148 -14.74 -5.55 5.13
N LYS A 149 -14.20 -6.68 5.62
CA LYS A 149 -14.57 -8.03 5.13
C LYS A 149 -16.07 -8.30 5.29
N LYS A 150 -16.72 -7.71 6.30
CA LYS A 150 -18.16 -7.80 6.55
C LYS A 150 -18.98 -6.73 5.82
N GLY A 151 -18.34 -5.78 5.14
CA GLY A 151 -19.01 -4.63 4.51
C GLY A 151 -19.56 -3.63 5.52
N TRP A 152 -18.93 -3.52 6.69
CA TRP A 152 -19.29 -2.56 7.75
C TRP A 152 -18.36 -1.35 7.68
N ALA A 153 -18.92 -0.16 7.86
CA ALA A 153 -18.15 1.07 8.00
C ALA A 153 -17.81 1.32 9.47
N LEU A 154 -16.67 1.97 9.72
CA LEU A 154 -16.28 2.34 11.07
C LEU A 154 -17.01 3.61 11.52
N SER A 155 -18.15 3.46 12.18
CA SER A 155 -19.01 4.60 12.55
C SER A 155 -18.45 5.46 13.69
N ASN A 156 -17.79 4.85 14.67
CA ASN A 156 -17.23 5.55 15.83
C ASN A 156 -15.94 4.88 16.34
N PRO A 157 -14.76 5.41 15.96
CA PRO A 157 -13.48 4.87 16.41
C PRO A 157 -13.23 4.98 17.92
N ASP A 158 -13.93 5.88 18.65
CA ASP A 158 -13.73 6.07 20.10
C ASP A 158 -14.23 4.89 20.94
N VAL A 159 -15.14 4.08 20.40
CA VAL A 159 -15.69 2.87 21.04
C VAL A 159 -14.70 1.70 20.93
N ILE A 160 -13.74 1.80 20.01
CA ILE A 160 -12.78 0.75 19.71
C ILE A 160 -11.50 1.01 20.48
N ASP A 161 -11.19 0.14 21.44
CA ASP A 161 -10.02 0.25 22.31
C ASP A 161 -8.74 0.36 21.49
N GLN A 162 -8.63 -0.45 20.43
CA GLN A 162 -7.48 -0.46 19.55
C GLN A 162 -7.27 0.89 18.84
N CYS A 163 -8.34 1.54 18.40
CA CYS A 163 -8.27 2.84 17.72
C CYS A 163 -8.01 3.98 18.69
N LYS A 164 -8.67 3.95 19.85
CA LYS A 164 -8.49 4.94 20.92
C LYS A 164 -7.09 4.92 21.51
N ARG A 165 -6.55 3.74 21.84
CA ARG A 165 -5.21 3.60 22.42
C ARG A 165 -4.10 3.95 21.44
N GLU A 166 -4.33 3.70 20.15
CA GLU A 166 -3.37 4.05 19.11
C GLU A 166 -3.46 5.55 18.79
N GLY A 167 -4.50 6.26 19.25
CA GLY A 167 -4.70 7.68 18.97
C GLY A 167 -5.01 7.92 17.49
N PHE A 168 -5.77 7.03 16.85
CA PHE A 168 -6.05 7.14 15.42
C PHE A 168 -6.73 8.46 15.05
N LEU A 169 -7.71 8.90 15.85
CA LEU A 169 -8.40 10.16 15.64
C LEU A 169 -7.54 11.38 15.99
N GLU A 170 -6.76 11.29 17.07
CA GLU A 170 -5.80 12.33 17.47
C GLU A 170 -4.76 12.56 16.36
N ARG A 171 -4.21 11.50 15.78
CA ARG A 171 -3.25 11.61 14.67
C ARG A 171 -3.82 12.32 13.45
N ILE A 172 -5.07 12.03 13.09
CA ILE A 172 -5.72 12.70 11.95
C ILE A 172 -5.92 14.20 12.24
N LYS A 173 -6.23 14.55 13.49
CA LYS A 173 -6.34 15.95 13.91
C LYS A 173 -4.97 16.64 13.97
N GLU A 174 -3.92 15.94 14.40
CA GLU A 174 -2.54 16.44 14.41
C GLU A 174 -1.98 16.64 13.01
N GLU A 175 -2.42 15.84 12.03
CA GLU A 175 -2.09 15.99 10.61
C GLU A 175 -2.96 17.07 9.91
N GLU A 176 -3.80 17.81 10.64
CA GLU A 176 -4.62 18.86 10.06
C GLU A 176 -3.77 20.07 9.62
N GLY A 177 -3.91 20.46 8.36
CA GLY A 177 -3.12 21.54 7.75
C GLY A 177 -1.78 21.07 7.17
N GLU A 178 -1.52 19.77 7.21
CA GLU A 178 -0.37 19.14 6.59
C GLU A 178 -0.74 18.41 5.30
N GLY A 179 0.29 17.92 4.61
CA GLY A 179 0.15 17.16 3.39
C GLY A 179 0.87 15.82 3.42
N CYS A 180 0.75 15.11 2.30
CA CYS A 180 1.42 13.84 2.06
C CYS A 180 2.12 13.81 0.71
N ASN A 181 3.41 13.47 0.71
CA ASN A 181 4.12 13.05 -0.48
C ASN A 181 4.12 11.52 -0.55
N VAL A 182 3.60 10.97 -1.65
CA VAL A 182 3.58 9.53 -1.91
C VAL A 182 4.51 9.25 -3.05
N TYR A 183 5.51 8.40 -2.81
CA TYR A 183 6.44 7.97 -3.83
C TYR A 183 6.68 6.47 -3.70
N GLY A 184 6.85 5.81 -4.84
CA GLY A 184 7.05 4.37 -4.84
C GLY A 184 6.88 3.79 -6.22
N PHE A 185 6.79 2.47 -6.27
CA PHE A 185 6.45 1.76 -7.48
C PHE A 185 5.21 0.88 -7.30
N LEU A 186 4.47 0.72 -8.39
CA LEU A 186 3.29 -0.12 -8.44
C LEU A 186 3.48 -1.18 -9.51
N GLU A 187 3.47 -2.45 -9.11
CA GLU A 187 3.43 -3.57 -10.04
C GLU A 187 1.97 -3.78 -10.47
N VAL A 188 1.69 -3.65 -11.78
CA VAL A 188 0.36 -3.85 -12.36
C VAL A 188 0.45 -4.71 -13.62
N ASN A 189 -0.63 -5.42 -13.92
CA ASN A 189 -0.78 -6.12 -15.19
C ASN A 189 -0.77 -5.14 -16.37
N LYS A 190 -0.18 -5.55 -17.51
CA LYS A 190 -0.16 -4.77 -18.76
C LYS A 190 -1.49 -4.84 -19.53
N VAL A 191 -2.59 -4.57 -18.84
CA VAL A 191 -3.92 -4.46 -19.41
C VAL A 191 -4.46 -3.05 -19.15
N ALA A 192 -5.54 -2.68 -19.83
CA ALA A 192 -6.21 -1.42 -19.51
C ALA A 192 -6.64 -1.44 -18.04
N GLY A 193 -6.46 -0.31 -17.35
CA GLY A 193 -6.78 -0.18 -15.94
C GLY A 193 -6.74 1.28 -15.51
N ASN A 194 -7.07 1.50 -14.25
CA ASN A 194 -6.90 2.79 -13.60
C ASN A 194 -6.28 2.61 -12.22
N PHE A 195 -5.61 3.65 -11.76
CA PHE A 195 -5.25 3.82 -10.36
C PHE A 195 -5.74 5.17 -9.91
N HIS A 196 -6.15 5.27 -8.65
CA HIS A 196 -6.58 6.53 -8.07
C HIS A 196 -6.10 6.67 -6.63
N PHE A 197 -5.86 7.93 -6.26
CA PHE A 197 -5.61 8.32 -4.89
C PHE A 197 -6.91 8.83 -4.29
N ALA A 198 -7.23 8.38 -3.09
CA ALA A 198 -8.47 8.78 -2.43
C ALA A 198 -8.29 8.94 -0.92
N PRO A 199 -9.08 9.82 -0.29
CA PRO A 199 -9.20 9.85 1.16
C PRO A 199 -9.99 8.63 1.65
N GLY A 200 -9.55 8.06 2.76
CA GLY A 200 -10.15 6.90 3.39
C GLY A 200 -9.72 5.58 2.74
N LYS A 201 -9.79 4.50 3.52
CA LYS A 201 -9.54 3.16 2.99
C LYS A 201 -10.74 2.76 2.13
N SER A 202 -10.44 2.23 0.96
CA SER A 202 -11.43 1.71 0.04
C SER A 202 -11.85 0.29 0.40
N PHE A 203 -13.07 -0.06 0.02
CA PHE A 203 -13.63 -1.39 0.13
C PHE A 203 -14.69 -1.68 -0.92
N GLN A 204 -14.87 -2.96 -1.23
CA GLN A 204 -15.85 -3.41 -2.20
C GLN A 204 -17.05 -4.03 -1.49
N GLN A 205 -18.25 -3.55 -1.80
CA GLN A 205 -19.51 -4.15 -1.35
C GLN A 205 -20.41 -4.36 -2.56
N SER A 206 -20.78 -5.61 -2.84
CA SER A 206 -21.68 -5.98 -3.96
C SER A 206 -21.24 -5.45 -5.33
N GLY A 207 -19.93 -5.46 -5.61
CA GLY A 207 -19.39 -4.97 -6.89
C GLY A 207 -19.21 -3.46 -6.98
N VAL A 208 -19.60 -2.69 -5.96
CA VAL A 208 -19.42 -1.23 -5.89
C VAL A 208 -18.17 -0.90 -5.06
N HIS A 209 -17.34 0.01 -5.56
CA HIS A 209 -16.18 0.55 -4.86
C HIS A 209 -16.60 1.71 -3.96
N VAL A 210 -16.40 1.56 -2.66
CA VAL A 210 -16.84 2.51 -1.63
C VAL A 210 -15.63 2.91 -0.81
N HIS A 211 -15.54 4.19 -0.45
CA HIS A 211 -14.52 4.68 0.49
C HIS A 211 -15.17 4.94 1.85
N ASP A 212 -14.55 4.46 2.93
CA ASP A 212 -14.99 4.77 4.29
C ASP A 212 -14.53 6.18 4.68
N LEU A 213 -15.33 7.19 4.32
CA LEU A 213 -15.12 8.58 4.72
C LEU A 213 -15.86 8.95 6.02
N LEU A 214 -16.78 8.09 6.49
CA LEU A 214 -17.67 8.37 7.61
C LEU A 214 -16.90 8.57 8.92
N SER A 215 -15.75 7.92 9.04
CA SER A 215 -14.82 8.10 10.18
C SER A 215 -14.27 9.53 10.33
N PHE A 216 -14.28 10.35 9.28
CA PHE A 216 -13.54 11.61 9.24
C PHE A 216 -14.40 12.87 9.38
N GLN A 217 -15.74 12.73 9.36
CA GLN A 217 -16.70 13.83 9.57
C GLN A 217 -16.43 15.12 8.74
N LYS A 218 -15.74 15.00 7.60
CA LYS A 218 -15.50 16.11 6.65
C LYS A 218 -16.36 15.91 5.41
N GLU A 219 -17.13 16.95 5.07
CA GLU A 219 -18.00 16.96 3.88
C GLU A 219 -17.22 17.06 2.56
N SER A 220 -15.97 17.56 2.61
CA SER A 220 -15.11 17.65 1.42
C SER A 220 -13.62 17.60 1.79
N PHE A 221 -12.83 17.04 0.87
CA PHE A 221 -11.37 16.99 0.95
C PHE A 221 -10.77 17.74 -0.24
N ASN A 222 -9.72 18.53 0.00
CA ASN A 222 -8.95 19.12 -1.08
C ASN A 222 -7.94 18.10 -1.60
N THR A 223 -8.23 17.51 -2.75
CA THR A 223 -7.39 16.49 -3.39
C THR A 223 -6.45 17.08 -4.45
N SER A 224 -6.24 18.40 -4.45
CA SER A 224 -5.25 19.04 -5.33
C SER A 224 -3.88 18.40 -5.12
N ALA A 225 -3.21 18.01 -6.19
CA ALA A 225 -1.91 17.36 -6.11
C ALA A 225 -0.93 17.90 -7.15
N THR A 226 0.35 17.71 -6.88
CA THR A 226 1.46 18.04 -7.78
C THR A 226 2.27 16.80 -8.10
N LEU A 227 2.60 16.60 -9.38
CA LEU A 227 3.46 15.51 -9.84
C LEU A 227 4.94 15.92 -9.72
N GLY A 228 5.76 15.08 -9.10
CA GLY A 228 7.21 15.25 -9.02
C GLY A 228 7.87 14.95 -10.38
N LEU A 229 8.75 15.84 -10.84
CA LEU A 229 9.41 15.75 -12.15
C LEU A 229 10.60 14.77 -12.20
N GLU A 230 11.01 14.20 -11.05
CA GLU A 230 12.26 13.44 -10.92
C GLU A 230 12.08 11.91 -11.06
N GLY A 231 10.84 11.41 -11.05
CA GLY A 231 10.54 9.97 -10.87
C GLY A 231 9.77 9.27 -11.97
N THR A 232 9.18 9.94 -12.97
CA THR A 232 8.44 9.26 -14.04
C THR A 232 9.40 8.76 -15.13
N LYS A 233 10.04 7.62 -14.91
CA LYS A 233 10.81 6.90 -15.94
C LYS A 233 10.09 5.61 -16.32
N GLY A 234 9.76 5.44 -17.60
CA GLY A 234 9.33 4.17 -18.18
C GLY A 234 7.98 4.23 -18.88
N GLY A 235 8.00 4.05 -20.22
CA GLY A 235 6.82 4.00 -21.08
C GLY A 235 6.22 5.38 -21.37
N GLU A 236 5.64 5.55 -22.56
CA GLU A 236 4.67 6.63 -22.80
C GLU A 236 3.44 6.41 -21.89
N MET A 237 3.59 6.71 -20.60
CA MET A 237 2.48 7.11 -19.81
C MET A 237 2.12 8.52 -20.24
N GLY A 238 1.29 8.59 -21.27
CA GLY A 238 0.22 9.56 -21.17
C GLY A 238 -0.47 9.28 -19.85
N ILE A 239 -0.20 10.08 -18.82
CA ILE A 239 -1.13 10.30 -17.72
C ILE A 239 -2.36 10.94 -18.37
N LYS A 240 -3.09 10.14 -19.15
CA LYS A 240 -4.39 10.48 -19.72
C LYS A 240 -5.34 10.16 -18.59
N TYR A 241 -5.60 11.20 -17.81
CA TYR A 241 -6.59 11.25 -16.74
C TYR A 241 -6.17 10.50 -15.48
N VAL A 242 -5.45 11.19 -14.58
CA VAL A 242 -5.87 11.11 -13.17
C VAL A 242 -7.30 11.67 -13.18
N LYS A 243 -8.30 10.79 -13.11
CA LYS A 243 -9.70 11.23 -13.02
C LYS A 243 -9.89 11.75 -11.59
N TRP A 244 -9.66 13.04 -11.42
CA TRP A 244 -9.94 13.74 -10.16
C TRP A 244 -11.43 13.69 -9.91
N GLY A 245 -11.86 12.92 -8.91
CA GLY A 245 -13.22 12.88 -8.41
C GLY A 245 -13.59 14.21 -7.74
N GLY A 246 -13.81 15.23 -8.56
CA GLY A 246 -14.34 16.54 -8.19
C GLY A 246 -15.66 16.77 -8.90
N GLU A 247 -16.68 15.98 -8.58
CA GLU A 247 -18.07 16.37 -8.83
C GLU A 247 -18.76 16.53 -7.48
N SER A 248 -18.73 17.76 -7.00
CA SER A 248 -19.79 18.34 -6.19
C SER A 248 -21.14 18.06 -6.86
N GLY A 249 -21.91 17.11 -6.34
CA GLY A 249 -23.23 16.78 -6.83
C GLY A 249 -24.04 16.14 -5.71
N GLY A 250 -24.72 16.98 -4.93
CA GLY A 250 -25.65 16.52 -3.92
C GLY A 250 -26.80 15.71 -4.52
N ALA A 251 -27.14 14.61 -3.86
CA ALA A 251 -28.50 14.10 -3.76
C ALA A 251 -28.57 13.09 -2.62
N CYS A 252 -28.87 13.60 -1.41
CA CYS A 252 -29.77 12.88 -0.53
C CYS A 252 -31.13 12.79 -1.25
N GLY A 253 -31.71 11.60 -1.30
CA GLY A 253 -33.00 11.39 -1.93
C GLY A 253 -33.55 10.00 -1.68
N VAL A 254 -34.14 9.84 -0.49
CA VAL A 254 -35.21 8.93 -0.03
C VAL A 254 -35.19 7.48 -0.53
#